data_AF-A0A5N7BMM1-F1
#
_entry.id   AF-A0A5N7BMM1-F1
#
_cell.length_a   1.000
_cell.length_b   1.000
_cell.length_c   1.000
_cell.angle_alpha   90.00
_cell.angle_beta   90.00
_cell.angle_gamma   90.00
#
_symmetry.space_group_name_H-M   'P 1'
#
loop_
_entity.id
_entity.type
_entity.pdbx_description
1 polymer ?
#
loop_
_entity_poly.entity_id
_entity_poly.type
_entity_poly.pdbx_seq_one_letter_code
_entity_poly.pdbx_strand_id
1 'polypeptide(L)'
;MFTTTTVQETISVDQPKDRMALDGQPTNYGDFRDALNRDGYAVVKGAIPLERAKKYADSFYSYLEDFNLGYRRDDPSTVKRAMLPVINEKGMILSYGVTHEKWVWDIRGEPGVVGAFEKVYGDPHLIVSFDVVNVQFPGRGDFPENKPWPHQDQDPECPGFRCLQGLVNLNPGGPDDGGLIVCKGGHKFSEQFHREMAEEPRIPAWTREWFGFTDNGMKWLKDHGLEWEKVCVEPGDLIVWDSRTPHYNVPPTGENDRLAVYTCYMPVADASQEDLVRKKEAFEKRLGTTHWPNAQHVAPTNIAMRDGAPCPKAREVPVEDPVLSEHAFRLTGIPYIKQEA
;
A
#
# COMPACT_ATOMS: atom_id res chain seq x y z
N MET A 1 9.96 25.73 23.83
CA MET A 1 9.99 26.37 22.50
C MET A 1 11.37 26.08 21.92
N PHE A 2 11.48 25.10 21.03
CA PHE A 2 12.70 24.86 20.26
C PHE A 2 12.41 25.34 18.83
N THR A 3 12.87 26.53 18.50
CA THR A 3 12.88 27.06 17.13
C THR A 3 14.08 26.46 16.42
N THR A 4 13.86 25.35 15.73
CA THR A 4 14.82 24.86 14.73
C THR A 4 14.50 25.59 13.44
N THR A 5 15.31 26.61 13.10
CA THR A 5 15.24 27.27 11.80
C THR A 5 15.85 26.34 10.75
N THR A 6 15.05 25.42 10.21
CA THR A 6 15.44 24.64 9.05
C THR A 6 15.27 25.53 7.83
N VAL A 7 16.38 25.96 7.22
CA VAL A 7 16.36 26.60 5.91
C VAL A 7 15.91 25.54 4.91
N GLN A 8 14.63 25.55 4.53
CA GLN A 8 14.12 24.70 3.45
C GLN A 8 14.45 25.37 2.12
N GLU A 9 15.54 24.91 1.49
CA GLU A 9 15.77 25.17 0.07
C GLU A 9 14.72 24.44 -0.77
N THR A 10 13.98 25.18 -1.59
CA THR A 10 12.99 24.62 -2.50
C THR A 10 13.69 23.85 -3.62
N ILE A 11 13.43 22.55 -3.71
CA ILE A 11 13.99 21.72 -4.80
C ILE A 11 13.15 21.92 -6.07
N SER A 12 13.78 22.33 -7.17
CA SER A 12 13.15 22.38 -8.50
C SER A 12 13.08 20.98 -9.11
N VAL A 13 11.92 20.58 -9.63
CA VAL A 13 11.69 19.25 -10.23
C VAL A 13 11.43 19.43 -11.73
N ASP A 14 12.28 18.84 -12.57
CA ASP A 14 12.08 18.76 -14.02
C ASP A 14 11.12 17.59 -14.37
N GLN A 15 10.50 17.63 -15.56
CA GLN A 15 9.68 16.51 -16.03
C GLN A 15 10.54 15.26 -16.29
N PRO A 16 10.11 14.05 -15.88
CA PRO A 16 10.89 12.83 -16.04
C PRO A 16 11.13 12.51 -17.52
N LYS A 17 12.38 12.26 -17.90
CA LYS A 17 12.74 11.94 -19.30
C LYS A 17 12.60 10.44 -19.63
N ASP A 18 12.63 9.57 -18.61
CA ASP A 18 12.76 8.12 -18.78
C ASP A 18 11.67 7.32 -18.05
N ARG A 19 10.48 7.92 -17.83
CA ARG A 19 9.33 7.22 -17.22
C ARG A 19 8.91 6.05 -18.09
N MET A 20 8.68 4.88 -17.49
CA MET A 20 8.12 3.74 -18.20
C MET A 20 6.71 4.06 -18.74
N ALA A 21 6.45 3.67 -19.99
CA ALA A 21 5.15 3.88 -20.63
C ALA A 21 4.01 3.09 -19.97
N LEU A 22 4.32 1.93 -19.39
CA LEU A 22 3.33 1.02 -18.78
C LEU A 22 2.17 0.70 -19.73
N ASP A 23 2.47 0.39 -20.99
CA ASP A 23 1.51 0.19 -22.08
C ASP A 23 1.25 -1.28 -22.42
N GLY A 24 1.90 -2.22 -21.72
CA GLY A 24 1.79 -3.65 -22.00
C GLY A 24 2.66 -4.16 -23.13
N GLN A 25 3.40 -3.30 -23.84
CA GLN A 25 4.25 -3.70 -24.96
C GLN A 25 5.55 -4.37 -24.48
N PRO A 26 6.15 -5.26 -25.29
CA PRO A 26 7.44 -5.85 -24.94
C PRO A 26 8.50 -4.78 -24.63
N THR A 27 9.21 -4.97 -23.51
CA THR A 27 10.31 -4.12 -23.04
C THR A 27 11.56 -4.98 -22.81
N ASN A 28 12.72 -4.35 -22.66
CA ASN A 28 14.01 -5.03 -22.49
C ASN A 28 14.90 -4.30 -21.50
N TYR A 29 14.35 -3.96 -20.34
CA TYR A 29 15.09 -3.34 -19.22
C TYR A 29 16.07 -4.32 -18.57
N GLY A 30 15.83 -5.63 -18.68
CA GLY A 30 16.64 -6.68 -18.07
C GLY A 30 16.37 -6.84 -16.56
N ASP A 31 15.24 -6.35 -16.07
CA ASP A 31 14.86 -6.41 -14.65
C ASP A 31 13.34 -6.54 -14.45
N PHE A 32 12.85 -6.33 -13.21
CA PHE A 32 11.45 -6.50 -12.83
C PHE A 32 10.47 -5.65 -13.67
N ARG A 33 10.94 -4.57 -14.29
CA ARG A 33 10.13 -3.67 -15.14
C ARG A 33 9.56 -4.39 -16.36
N ASP A 34 10.28 -5.38 -16.89
CA ASP A 34 9.80 -6.17 -18.03
C ASP A 34 8.60 -7.03 -17.64
N ALA A 35 8.62 -7.63 -16.44
CA ALA A 35 7.48 -8.35 -15.88
C ALA A 35 6.33 -7.41 -15.55
N LEU A 36 6.62 -6.27 -14.91
CA LEU A 36 5.61 -5.25 -14.57
C LEU A 36 4.85 -4.79 -15.81
N ASN A 37 5.54 -4.45 -16.90
CA ASN A 37 4.86 -3.99 -18.12
C ASN A 37 4.04 -5.12 -18.75
N ARG A 38 4.60 -6.34 -18.84
CA ARG A 38 3.94 -7.48 -19.49
C ARG A 38 2.72 -8.00 -18.71
N ASP A 39 2.85 -8.12 -17.39
CA ASP A 39 1.97 -8.87 -16.51
C ASP A 39 1.12 -7.97 -15.59
N GLY A 40 1.43 -6.68 -15.49
CA GLY A 40 0.68 -5.71 -14.68
C GLY A 40 1.12 -5.67 -13.22
N TYR A 41 2.06 -6.52 -12.83
CA TYR A 41 2.70 -6.53 -11.52
C TYR A 41 4.10 -7.17 -11.62
N ALA A 42 4.91 -6.96 -10.59
CA ALA A 42 6.19 -7.64 -10.44
C ALA A 42 6.56 -7.79 -8.97
N VAL A 43 7.44 -8.76 -8.69
CA VAL A 43 8.09 -8.92 -7.39
C VAL A 43 9.54 -8.46 -7.50
N VAL A 44 9.91 -7.46 -6.71
CA VAL A 44 11.28 -6.99 -6.54
C VAL A 44 11.92 -7.77 -5.40
N LYS A 45 12.70 -8.78 -5.76
CA LYS A 45 13.33 -9.69 -4.79
C LYS A 45 14.34 -8.98 -3.90
N GLY A 46 14.22 -9.16 -2.60
CA GLY A 46 15.17 -8.61 -1.62
C GLY A 46 15.27 -7.08 -1.63
N ALA A 47 14.16 -6.39 -1.95
CA ALA A 47 14.08 -4.93 -1.86
C ALA A 47 14.49 -4.44 -0.46
N ILE A 48 14.15 -5.22 0.57
CA ILE A 48 14.73 -5.15 1.90
C ILE A 48 15.54 -6.44 2.13
N PRO A 49 16.82 -6.35 2.54
CA PRO A 49 17.61 -7.49 2.96
C PRO A 49 16.92 -8.25 4.10
N LEU A 50 16.95 -9.59 4.02
CA LEU A 50 16.27 -10.50 4.96
C LEU A 50 16.46 -10.14 6.43
N GLU A 51 17.69 -9.80 6.84
CA GLU A 51 18.00 -9.47 8.24
C GLU A 51 17.32 -8.18 8.72
N ARG A 52 17.04 -7.23 7.83
CA ARG A 52 16.25 -6.03 8.17
C ARG A 52 14.76 -6.33 8.12
N ALA A 53 14.30 -7.10 7.13
CA ALA A 53 12.92 -7.55 7.05
C ALA A 53 12.47 -8.30 8.32
N LYS A 54 13.32 -9.19 8.86
CA LYS A 54 13.07 -9.88 10.14
C LYS A 54 12.94 -8.93 11.33
N LYS A 55 13.77 -7.88 11.39
CA LYS A 55 13.67 -6.86 12.45
C LYS A 55 12.38 -6.05 12.36
N TYR A 56 11.94 -5.75 11.14
CA TYR A 56 10.66 -5.08 10.92
C TYR A 56 9.48 -5.99 11.27
N ALA A 57 9.53 -7.27 10.92
CA ALA A 57 8.54 -8.26 11.34
C ALA A 57 8.46 -8.33 12.88
N ASP A 58 9.60 -8.41 13.56
CA ASP A 58 9.69 -8.39 15.02
C ASP A 58 9.09 -7.11 15.62
N SER A 59 9.38 -5.94 15.03
CA SER A 59 8.82 -4.65 15.45
C SER A 59 7.28 -4.62 15.29
N PHE A 60 6.77 -5.18 14.19
CA PHE A 60 5.32 -5.27 13.96
C PHE A 60 4.67 -6.20 15.00
N TYR A 61 5.21 -7.38 15.25
CA TYR A 61 4.68 -8.26 16.30
C TYR A 61 4.74 -7.62 17.69
N SER A 62 5.84 -6.92 18.02
CA SER A 62 5.98 -6.19 19.29
C SER A 62 4.91 -5.11 19.41
N TYR A 63 4.66 -4.36 18.33
CA TYR A 63 3.57 -3.38 18.26
C TYR A 63 2.20 -4.02 18.57
N LEU A 64 1.93 -5.24 18.11
CA LEU A 64 0.68 -5.96 18.40
C LEU A 64 0.59 -6.40 19.87
N GLU A 65 1.68 -6.89 20.44
CA GLU A 65 1.77 -7.31 21.84
C GLU A 65 1.64 -6.12 22.81
N ASP A 66 2.20 -4.97 22.45
CA ASP A 66 2.22 -3.73 23.24
C ASP A 66 0.84 -3.11 23.47
N PHE A 67 -0.18 -3.54 22.72
CA PHE A 67 -1.57 -3.20 23.08
C PHE A 67 -1.95 -3.73 24.48
N ASN A 68 -1.22 -4.72 25.00
CA ASN A 68 -1.46 -5.36 26.30
C ASN A 68 -2.91 -5.86 26.41
N LEU A 69 -3.39 -6.49 25.33
CA LEU A 69 -4.73 -7.09 25.22
C LEU A 69 -4.69 -8.62 25.38
N GLY A 70 -3.51 -9.21 25.47
CA GLY A 70 -3.31 -10.65 25.72
C GLY A 70 -2.84 -11.46 24.51
N TYR A 71 -2.64 -10.83 23.35
CA TYR A 71 -1.98 -11.46 22.21
C TYR A 71 -0.52 -11.83 22.54
N ARG A 72 -0.09 -13.00 22.10
CA ARG A 72 1.29 -13.49 22.14
C ARG A 72 1.62 -14.16 20.81
N ARG A 73 2.69 -13.72 20.15
CA ARG A 73 3.04 -14.23 18.81
C ARG A 73 3.39 -15.71 18.76
N ASP A 74 3.82 -16.28 19.88
CA ASP A 74 4.21 -17.69 20.02
C ASP A 74 3.05 -18.61 20.43
N ASP A 75 1.84 -18.07 20.61
CA ASP A 75 0.66 -18.82 20.99
C ASP A 75 -0.54 -18.47 20.08
N PRO A 76 -0.80 -19.29 19.03
CA PRO A 76 -1.92 -19.11 18.12
C PRO A 76 -3.29 -19.08 18.82
N SER A 77 -3.43 -19.65 20.03
CA SER A 77 -4.70 -19.60 20.79
C SER A 77 -5.04 -18.19 21.29
N THR A 78 -4.09 -17.26 21.24
CA THR A 78 -4.26 -15.84 21.58
C THR A 78 -4.67 -14.98 20.38
N VAL A 79 -4.70 -15.54 19.16
CA VAL A 79 -5.18 -14.85 17.95
C VAL A 79 -6.71 -14.73 18.03
N LYS A 80 -7.15 -13.71 18.77
CA LYS A 80 -8.56 -13.40 19.01
C LYS A 80 -8.77 -11.90 18.87
N ARG A 81 -9.88 -11.49 18.28
CA ARG A 81 -10.41 -10.12 18.20
C ARG A 81 -10.30 -9.39 19.53
N ALA A 82 -10.63 -10.03 20.64
CA ALA A 82 -10.54 -9.45 21.98
C ALA A 82 -9.10 -9.16 22.43
N MET A 83 -8.12 -9.92 21.93
CA MET A 83 -6.72 -9.89 22.33
C MET A 83 -5.81 -9.10 21.40
N LEU A 84 -6.33 -8.69 20.24
CA LEU A 84 -5.63 -7.92 19.20
C LEU A 84 -6.18 -6.49 19.12
N PRO A 85 -5.43 -5.54 18.52
CA PRO A 85 -5.98 -4.25 18.12
C PRO A 85 -7.16 -4.42 17.15
N VAL A 86 -7.90 -3.33 16.92
CA VAL A 86 -8.92 -3.32 15.85
C VAL A 86 -8.22 -3.53 14.51
N ILE A 87 -8.55 -4.66 13.88
CA ILE A 87 -8.13 -5.08 12.55
C ILE A 87 -9.44 -5.27 11.77
N ASN A 88 -9.56 -4.73 10.56
CA ASN A 88 -10.77 -4.95 9.76
C ASN A 88 -10.80 -6.37 9.15
N GLU A 89 -11.90 -6.74 8.52
CA GLU A 89 -12.11 -8.04 7.89
C GLU A 89 -11.11 -8.37 6.76
N LYS A 90 -10.44 -7.36 6.22
CA LYS A 90 -9.40 -7.49 5.19
C LYS A 90 -7.99 -7.51 5.78
N GLY A 91 -7.85 -7.58 7.11
CA GLY A 91 -6.56 -7.65 7.81
C GLY A 91 -5.87 -6.29 7.99
N MET A 92 -6.54 -5.17 7.75
CA MET A 92 -5.91 -3.86 7.82
C MET A 92 -6.02 -3.24 9.22
N ILE A 93 -4.94 -2.60 9.66
CA ILE A 93 -4.96 -1.65 10.78
C ILE A 93 -4.87 -0.25 10.17
N LEU A 94 -5.96 0.51 10.27
CA LEU A 94 -6.08 1.84 9.64
C LEU A 94 -5.87 3.01 10.62
N SER A 95 -5.82 2.69 11.91
CA SER A 95 -5.94 3.64 13.01
C SER A 95 -4.69 3.61 13.89
N TYR A 96 -4.76 4.21 15.09
CA TYR A 96 -3.68 4.21 16.09
C TYR A 96 -2.41 4.97 15.67
N GLY A 97 -2.49 5.80 14.61
CA GLY A 97 -1.30 6.42 14.02
C GLY A 97 -0.33 5.41 13.40
N VAL A 98 -0.77 4.17 13.15
CA VAL A 98 0.11 3.05 12.74
C VAL A 98 0.94 3.36 11.50
N THR A 99 0.35 4.11 10.57
CA THR A 99 1.00 4.57 9.33
C THR A 99 2.20 5.50 9.57
N HIS A 100 2.32 6.09 10.76
CA HIS A 100 3.46 6.92 11.15
C HIS A 100 4.34 6.28 12.22
N GLU A 101 4.18 5.00 12.54
CA GLU A 101 5.14 4.32 13.41
C GLU A 101 6.54 4.36 12.79
N LYS A 102 7.56 4.45 13.65
CA LYS A 102 8.95 4.49 13.21
C LYS A 102 9.30 3.36 12.24
N TRP A 103 8.93 2.12 12.55
CA TRP A 103 9.24 0.96 11.71
C TRP A 103 8.54 1.00 10.35
N VAL A 104 7.36 1.62 10.25
CA VAL A 104 6.67 1.85 8.97
C VAL A 104 7.43 2.86 8.12
N TRP A 105 7.93 3.93 8.72
CA TRP A 105 8.78 4.91 8.03
C TRP A 105 10.15 4.36 7.65
N ASP A 106 10.75 3.53 8.50
CA ASP A 106 12.02 2.87 8.20
C ASP A 106 11.86 1.99 6.94
N ILE A 107 10.76 1.23 6.82
CA ILE A 107 10.42 0.44 5.62
C ILE A 107 10.24 1.33 4.38
N ARG A 108 9.48 2.44 4.49
CA ARG A 108 9.29 3.37 3.37
C ARG A 108 10.61 4.03 2.94
N GLY A 109 11.55 4.21 3.85
CA GLY A 109 12.86 4.77 3.56
C GLY A 109 13.87 3.79 2.98
N GLU A 110 13.53 2.50 2.84
CA GLU A 110 14.46 1.47 2.39
C GLU A 110 14.93 1.72 0.94
N PRO A 111 16.25 1.75 0.66
CA PRO A 111 16.75 2.08 -0.67
C PRO A 111 16.26 1.16 -1.79
N GLY A 112 16.12 -0.14 -1.51
CA GLY A 112 15.61 -1.08 -2.51
C GLY A 112 14.10 -0.96 -2.74
N VAL A 113 13.37 -0.38 -1.78
CA VAL A 113 11.94 -0.06 -1.94
C VAL A 113 11.81 1.20 -2.78
N VAL A 114 12.37 2.34 -2.33
CA VAL A 114 12.28 3.62 -3.06
C VAL A 114 12.86 3.50 -4.46
N GLY A 115 14.04 2.89 -4.60
CA GLY A 115 14.72 2.73 -5.88
C GLY A 115 13.97 1.88 -6.91
N ALA A 116 13.05 1.01 -6.49
CA ALA A 116 12.16 0.32 -7.43
C ALA A 116 11.20 1.31 -8.09
N PHE A 117 10.61 2.22 -7.33
CA PHE A 117 9.70 3.24 -7.86
C PHE A 117 10.47 4.28 -8.69
N GLU A 118 11.65 4.71 -8.25
CA GLU A 118 12.48 5.66 -9.02
C GLU A 118 12.81 5.10 -10.42
N LYS A 119 13.10 3.79 -10.52
CA LYS A 119 13.36 3.13 -11.81
C LYS A 119 12.15 3.06 -12.73
N VAL A 120 10.94 2.96 -12.18
CA VAL A 120 9.71 2.92 -12.99
C VAL A 120 9.33 4.33 -13.44
N TYR A 121 9.44 5.31 -12.54
CA TYR A 121 9.08 6.68 -12.83
C TYR A 121 10.17 7.46 -13.58
N GLY A 122 11.42 6.98 -13.56
CA GLY A 122 12.56 7.72 -14.12
C GLY A 122 12.83 9.03 -13.37
N ASP A 123 12.49 9.09 -12.08
CA ASP A 123 12.53 10.30 -11.25
C ASP A 123 12.94 9.95 -9.80
N PRO A 124 14.02 10.56 -9.26
CA PRO A 124 14.39 10.40 -7.85
C PRO A 124 13.55 11.26 -6.89
N HIS A 125 12.78 12.23 -7.39
CA HIS A 125 11.95 13.12 -6.58
C HIS A 125 10.57 12.51 -6.39
N LEU A 126 10.47 11.58 -5.43
CA LEU A 126 9.22 10.89 -5.12
C LEU A 126 8.60 11.37 -3.79
N ILE A 127 7.29 11.22 -3.70
CA ILE A 127 6.50 11.25 -2.46
C ILE A 127 5.85 9.88 -2.22
N VAL A 128 5.65 9.51 -0.96
CA VAL A 128 5.08 8.20 -0.56
C VAL A 128 3.71 8.35 0.07
N SER A 129 2.79 7.41 -0.14
CA SER A 129 1.52 7.35 0.58
C SER A 129 1.71 7.09 2.08
N PHE A 130 0.80 7.62 2.90
CA PHE A 130 0.70 7.28 4.32
C PHE A 130 -0.33 6.16 4.51
N ASP A 131 -0.19 5.12 3.70
CA ASP A 131 -1.11 3.98 3.67
C ASP A 131 -0.93 3.06 4.90
N VAL A 132 -1.85 2.11 5.02
CA VAL A 132 -2.05 1.27 6.20
C VAL A 132 -1.07 0.09 6.25
N VAL A 133 -1.20 -0.72 7.30
CA VAL A 133 -0.49 -2.00 7.42
C VAL A 133 -1.49 -3.14 7.38
N ASN A 134 -1.04 -4.31 6.89
CA ASN A 134 -1.84 -5.53 6.84
C ASN A 134 -1.25 -6.60 7.76
N VAL A 135 -2.09 -7.16 8.62
CA VAL A 135 -1.82 -8.34 9.43
C VAL A 135 -2.98 -9.33 9.30
N GLN A 136 -2.66 -10.57 8.96
CA GLN A 136 -3.61 -11.67 8.92
C GLN A 136 -2.99 -12.92 9.53
N PHE A 137 -3.80 -13.69 10.23
CA PHE A 137 -3.39 -14.88 10.97
C PHE A 137 -4.14 -16.09 10.43
N PRO A 138 -3.50 -17.27 10.31
CA PRO A 138 -4.17 -18.48 9.93
C PRO A 138 -5.18 -18.91 11.01
N GLY A 139 -6.25 -19.57 10.61
CA GLY A 139 -7.22 -20.16 11.54
C GLY A 139 -8.05 -19.16 12.36
N ARG A 140 -8.08 -17.87 11.99
CA ARG A 140 -8.85 -16.85 12.70
C ARG A 140 -10.36 -17.01 12.45
N GLY A 141 -11.04 -17.75 13.33
CA GLY A 141 -12.48 -18.03 13.23
C GLY A 141 -13.42 -16.99 13.83
N ASP A 142 -12.90 -15.93 14.46
CA ASP A 142 -13.69 -14.93 15.18
C ASP A 142 -13.95 -13.63 14.38
N PHE A 143 -13.81 -13.72 13.07
CA PHE A 143 -14.12 -12.67 12.11
C PHE A 143 -15.11 -13.16 11.05
N PRO A 144 -15.91 -12.25 10.46
CA PRO A 144 -16.64 -12.57 9.25
C PRO A 144 -15.70 -13.12 8.17
N GLU A 145 -16.21 -14.08 7.40
CA GLU A 145 -15.47 -14.65 6.26
C GLU A 145 -15.01 -13.55 5.30
N ASN A 146 -13.71 -13.52 4.99
CA ASN A 146 -13.16 -12.62 3.99
C ASN A 146 -13.44 -13.18 2.58
N LYS A 147 -14.61 -12.84 2.03
CA LYS A 147 -14.98 -13.21 0.65
C LYS A 147 -14.10 -12.46 -0.37
N PRO A 148 -13.79 -13.08 -1.52
CA PRO A 148 -13.13 -12.41 -2.64
C PRO A 148 -13.83 -11.10 -3.00
N TRP A 149 -13.03 -10.09 -3.29
CA TRP A 149 -13.48 -8.72 -3.52
C TRP A 149 -12.66 -8.10 -4.66
N PRO A 150 -12.71 -8.72 -5.86
CA PRO A 150 -11.91 -8.32 -7.00
C PRO A 150 -12.22 -6.86 -7.37
N HIS A 151 -11.17 -6.06 -7.48
CA HIS A 151 -11.28 -4.65 -7.86
C HIS A 151 -10.05 -4.20 -8.62
N GLN A 152 -10.14 -3.02 -9.19
CA GLN A 152 -8.99 -2.22 -9.59
C GLN A 152 -9.15 -0.82 -8.98
N ASP A 153 -8.04 -0.15 -8.72
CA ASP A 153 -8.04 1.16 -8.08
C ASP A 153 -7.83 2.26 -9.13
N GLN A 154 -8.76 2.33 -10.07
CA GLN A 154 -8.68 3.31 -11.14
C GLN A 154 -10.06 3.71 -11.60
N ASP A 155 -10.26 5.03 -11.72
CA ASP A 155 -11.43 5.61 -12.34
C ASP A 155 -11.67 5.05 -13.76
N PRO A 156 -12.82 4.39 -14.02
CA PRO A 156 -13.18 3.87 -15.34
C PRO A 156 -13.19 4.91 -16.46
N GLU A 157 -13.35 6.20 -16.13
CA GLU A 157 -13.38 7.29 -17.11
C GLU A 157 -11.98 7.86 -17.41
N CYS A 158 -10.94 7.41 -16.70
CA CYS A 158 -9.56 7.86 -16.88
C CYS A 158 -8.68 6.68 -17.30
N PRO A 159 -8.62 6.35 -18.61
CA PRO A 159 -7.78 5.27 -19.11
C PRO A 159 -6.28 5.60 -19.04
N GLY A 160 -5.43 4.60 -19.24
CA GLY A 160 -3.97 4.73 -19.19
C GLY A 160 -3.39 4.58 -17.78
N PHE A 161 -2.07 4.55 -17.67
CA PHE A 161 -1.41 4.38 -16.37
C PHE A 161 -1.58 5.63 -15.48
N ARG A 162 -1.89 5.44 -14.18
CA ARG A 162 -2.05 6.54 -13.21
C ARG A 162 -1.26 6.32 -11.92
N CYS A 163 -1.27 5.12 -11.38
CA CYS A 163 -0.70 4.83 -10.07
C CYS A 163 0.04 3.48 -10.09
N LEU A 164 1.27 3.46 -9.58
CA LEU A 164 1.98 2.22 -9.30
C LEU A 164 1.86 1.96 -7.80
N GLN A 165 1.02 1.01 -7.45
CA GLN A 165 0.87 0.58 -6.07
C GLN A 165 2.01 -0.35 -5.67
N GLY A 166 2.20 -0.50 -4.36
CA GLY A 166 3.11 -1.49 -3.83
C GLY A 166 2.89 -1.83 -2.38
N LEU A 167 3.45 -2.97 -1.98
CA LEU A 167 3.53 -3.41 -0.61
C LEU A 167 4.81 -4.17 -0.35
N VAL A 168 5.39 -3.97 0.82
CA VAL A 168 6.50 -4.75 1.34
C VAL A 168 5.95 -5.89 2.16
N ASN A 169 6.45 -7.10 1.90
CA ASN A 169 6.06 -8.30 2.60
C ASN A 169 7.15 -8.72 3.62
N LEU A 170 6.78 -9.02 4.87
CA LEU A 170 7.74 -9.21 5.97
C LEU A 170 7.94 -10.67 6.41
N ASN A 171 6.98 -11.55 6.14
CA ASN A 171 7.02 -12.98 6.46
C ASN A 171 7.02 -13.84 5.19
N PRO A 172 7.39 -15.14 5.23
CA PRO A 172 7.22 -16.02 4.07
C PRO A 172 5.77 -16.00 3.58
N GLY A 173 5.58 -15.84 2.27
CA GLY A 173 4.26 -15.78 1.64
C GLY A 173 4.14 -16.80 0.53
N GLY A 174 3.78 -18.03 0.87
CA GLY A 174 3.56 -19.12 -0.09
C GLY A 174 2.17 -19.08 -0.76
N PRO A 175 1.81 -20.18 -1.45
CA PRO A 175 0.49 -20.35 -2.07
C PRO A 175 -0.68 -20.26 -1.07
N ASP A 176 -0.48 -20.73 0.17
CA ASP A 176 -1.52 -20.83 1.19
C ASP A 176 -1.42 -19.75 2.29
N ASP A 177 -0.39 -18.90 2.30
CA ASP A 177 -0.11 -17.95 3.39
C ASP A 177 -0.84 -16.61 3.26
N GLY A 178 -1.92 -16.59 2.49
CA GLY A 178 -2.68 -15.36 2.23
C GLY A 178 -1.84 -14.35 1.46
N GLY A 179 -2.42 -13.20 1.10
CA GLY A 179 -1.68 -12.21 0.31
C GLY A 179 -2.45 -11.63 -0.84
N LEU A 180 -1.71 -11.04 -1.78
CA LEU A 180 -2.24 -10.45 -2.99
C LEU A 180 -2.56 -11.53 -4.03
N ILE A 181 -3.76 -11.48 -4.58
CA ILE A 181 -4.16 -12.16 -5.82
C ILE A 181 -4.23 -11.10 -6.91
N VAL A 182 -3.65 -11.38 -8.07
CA VAL A 182 -3.68 -10.48 -9.24
C VAL A 182 -4.24 -11.21 -10.45
N CYS A 183 -4.99 -10.51 -11.30
CA CYS A 183 -5.40 -11.00 -12.61
C CYS A 183 -4.32 -10.61 -13.63
N LYS A 184 -3.44 -11.56 -13.90
CA LYS A 184 -2.23 -11.35 -14.69
C LYS A 184 -2.55 -10.78 -16.07
N GLY A 185 -1.93 -9.65 -16.40
CA GLY A 185 -2.10 -8.97 -17.69
C GLY A 185 -3.43 -8.23 -17.84
N GLY A 186 -4.28 -8.19 -16.80
CA GLY A 186 -5.60 -7.54 -16.86
C GLY A 186 -5.51 -6.02 -17.05
N HIS A 187 -4.40 -5.38 -16.66
CA HIS A 187 -4.18 -3.94 -16.90
C HIS A 187 -4.25 -3.55 -18.37
N LYS A 188 -3.86 -4.44 -19.28
CA LYS A 188 -3.93 -4.24 -20.74
C LYS A 188 -5.37 -4.19 -21.27
N PHE A 189 -6.29 -4.80 -20.53
CA PHE A 189 -7.70 -4.91 -20.89
C PHE A 189 -8.58 -3.90 -20.16
N SER A 190 -8.06 -3.15 -19.18
CA SER A 190 -8.85 -2.24 -18.34
C SER A 190 -9.71 -1.25 -19.15
N GLU A 191 -9.13 -0.58 -20.15
CA GLU A 191 -9.88 0.35 -21.00
C GLU A 191 -10.98 -0.35 -21.83
N GLN A 192 -10.68 -1.53 -22.39
CA GLN A 192 -11.66 -2.32 -23.13
C GLN A 192 -12.79 -2.78 -22.20
N PHE A 193 -12.44 -3.30 -21.04
CA PHE A 193 -13.38 -3.76 -20.02
C PHE A 193 -14.36 -2.64 -19.64
N HIS A 194 -13.87 -1.44 -19.30
CA HIS A 194 -14.75 -0.35 -18.91
C HIS A 194 -15.66 0.14 -20.02
N ARG A 195 -15.18 0.10 -21.26
CA ARG A 195 -16.01 0.44 -22.43
C ARG A 195 -17.12 -0.60 -22.64
N GLU A 196 -16.82 -1.89 -22.53
CA GLU A 196 -17.78 -2.97 -22.78
C GLU A 196 -18.76 -3.19 -21.62
N MET A 197 -18.32 -2.91 -20.39
CA MET A 197 -19.12 -3.06 -19.17
C MET A 197 -19.74 -1.74 -18.69
N ALA A 198 -19.75 -0.69 -19.53
CA ALA A 198 -20.15 0.67 -19.14
C ALA A 198 -21.60 0.74 -18.60
N GLU A 199 -22.50 -0.05 -19.16
CA GLU A 199 -23.93 -0.12 -18.80
C GLU A 199 -24.20 -1.10 -17.64
N GLU A 200 -23.19 -1.82 -17.15
CA GLU A 200 -23.38 -2.74 -16.04
C GLU A 200 -23.64 -1.98 -14.72
N PRO A 201 -24.62 -2.41 -13.90
CA PRO A 201 -24.78 -1.89 -12.55
C PRO A 201 -23.49 -2.04 -11.73
N ARG A 202 -22.95 -0.91 -11.29
CA ARG A 202 -21.69 -0.87 -10.52
C ARG A 202 -21.89 -1.30 -9.07
N ILE A 203 -20.89 -1.97 -8.51
CA ILE A 203 -20.77 -2.14 -7.07
C ILE A 203 -20.57 -0.75 -6.43
N PRO A 204 -21.34 -0.36 -5.40
CA PRO A 204 -21.19 0.93 -4.75
C PRO A 204 -19.76 1.16 -4.25
N ALA A 205 -19.20 2.31 -4.60
CA ALA A 205 -17.86 2.73 -4.24
C ALA A 205 -17.91 4.07 -3.51
N TRP A 206 -17.04 4.26 -2.51
CA TRP A 206 -16.95 5.52 -1.78
C TRP A 206 -16.12 6.58 -2.54
N THR A 207 -15.35 6.15 -3.55
CA THR A 207 -14.56 6.99 -4.44
C THR A 207 -14.68 6.47 -5.87
N ARG A 208 -14.45 7.34 -6.85
CA ARG A 208 -14.37 6.95 -8.27
C ARG A 208 -13.12 6.14 -8.58
N GLU A 209 -12.08 6.28 -7.77
CA GLU A 209 -10.80 5.57 -7.92
C GLU A 209 -10.85 4.11 -7.46
N TRP A 210 -12.04 3.55 -7.26
CA TRP A 210 -12.21 2.15 -6.93
C TRP A 210 -13.33 1.58 -7.80
N PHE A 211 -13.03 0.50 -8.52
CA PHE A 211 -13.99 -0.23 -9.34
C PHE A 211 -14.01 -1.70 -8.96
N GLY A 212 -15.13 -2.17 -8.41
CA GLY A 212 -15.34 -3.58 -8.08
C GLY A 212 -15.86 -4.38 -9.27
N PHE A 213 -15.32 -5.58 -9.47
CA PHE A 213 -15.79 -6.52 -10.49
C PHE A 213 -16.99 -7.31 -9.97
N THR A 214 -18.10 -7.28 -10.71
CA THR A 214 -19.25 -8.17 -10.51
C THR A 214 -18.93 -9.59 -10.99
N ASP A 215 -19.85 -10.53 -10.81
CA ASP A 215 -19.74 -11.87 -11.39
C ASP A 215 -19.64 -11.85 -12.93
N ASN A 216 -20.33 -10.93 -13.62
CA ASN A 216 -20.18 -10.79 -15.06
C ASN A 216 -18.82 -10.22 -15.44
N GLY A 217 -18.32 -9.23 -14.67
CA GLY A 217 -16.98 -8.70 -14.88
C GLY A 217 -15.90 -9.75 -14.71
N MET A 218 -16.04 -10.60 -13.68
CA MET A 218 -15.14 -11.75 -13.45
C MET A 218 -15.22 -12.78 -14.59
N LYS A 219 -16.43 -13.05 -15.10
CA LYS A 219 -16.62 -13.90 -16.28
C LYS A 219 -15.98 -13.29 -17.52
N TRP A 220 -16.11 -11.98 -17.72
CA TRP A 220 -15.52 -11.27 -18.85
C TRP A 220 -14.00 -11.41 -18.85
N LEU A 221 -13.34 -11.23 -17.69
CA LEU A 221 -11.89 -11.39 -17.56
C LEU A 221 -11.47 -12.82 -17.94
N LYS A 222 -12.21 -13.82 -17.47
CA LYS A 222 -11.97 -15.24 -17.81
C LYS A 222 -12.18 -15.54 -19.29
N ASP A 223 -13.24 -15.02 -19.91
CA ASP A 223 -13.53 -15.21 -21.34
C ASP A 223 -12.45 -14.58 -22.24
N HIS A 224 -11.73 -13.57 -21.74
CA HIS A 224 -10.55 -12.97 -22.38
C HIS A 224 -9.24 -13.71 -22.08
N GLY A 225 -9.32 -14.90 -21.47
CA GLY A 225 -8.16 -15.75 -21.19
C GLY A 225 -7.27 -15.25 -20.06
N LEU A 226 -7.78 -14.38 -19.18
CA LEU A 226 -7.03 -13.87 -18.04
C LEU A 226 -7.16 -14.80 -16.84
N GLU A 227 -6.05 -14.95 -16.11
CA GLU A 227 -5.94 -15.86 -14.98
C GLU A 227 -5.60 -15.09 -13.70
N TRP A 228 -6.22 -15.53 -12.60
CA TRP A 228 -5.94 -15.02 -11.27
C TRP A 228 -4.82 -15.85 -10.64
N GLU A 229 -3.77 -15.19 -10.16
CA GLU A 229 -2.63 -15.84 -9.55
C GLU A 229 -2.32 -15.28 -8.16
N LYS A 230 -1.92 -16.19 -7.28
CA LYS A 230 -1.43 -15.86 -5.95
C LYS A 230 0.03 -15.43 -6.05
N VAL A 231 0.30 -14.18 -5.68
CA VAL A 231 1.67 -13.68 -5.64
C VAL A 231 2.39 -14.28 -4.44
N CYS A 232 3.42 -15.09 -4.70
CA CYS A 232 4.27 -15.70 -3.68
C CYS A 232 5.56 -14.89 -3.51
N VAL A 233 5.98 -14.71 -2.25
CA VAL A 233 7.02 -13.76 -1.86
C VAL A 233 7.82 -14.27 -0.68
N GLU A 234 9.06 -13.78 -0.57
CA GLU A 234 9.94 -14.00 0.57
C GLU A 234 9.94 -12.75 1.48
N PRO A 235 10.38 -12.89 2.75
CA PRO A 235 10.59 -11.74 3.63
C PRO A 235 11.49 -10.68 3.01
N GLY A 236 11.00 -9.44 2.97
CA GLY A 236 11.69 -8.28 2.43
C GLY A 236 11.48 -8.02 0.94
N ASP A 237 10.73 -8.88 0.25
CA ASP A 237 10.31 -8.60 -1.12
C ASP A 237 9.32 -7.43 -1.16
N LEU A 238 9.42 -6.63 -2.23
CA LEU A 238 8.43 -5.62 -2.58
C LEU A 238 7.59 -6.15 -3.75
N ILE A 239 6.28 -6.11 -3.61
CA ILE A 239 5.34 -6.32 -4.72
C ILE A 239 4.95 -4.95 -5.25
N VAL A 240 5.03 -4.75 -6.57
CA VAL A 240 4.52 -3.56 -7.27
C VAL A 240 3.49 -3.95 -8.30
N TRP A 241 2.42 -3.16 -8.46
CA TRP A 241 1.41 -3.41 -9.48
C TRP A 241 0.80 -2.12 -10.02
N ASP A 242 0.40 -2.18 -11.28
CA ASP A 242 -0.34 -1.13 -11.97
C ASP A 242 -1.75 -1.02 -11.37
N SER A 243 -2.24 0.19 -11.12
CA SER A 243 -3.59 0.41 -10.56
C SER A 243 -4.72 -0.17 -11.39
N ARG A 244 -4.50 -0.40 -12.69
CA ARG A 244 -5.44 -1.07 -13.61
C ARG A 244 -5.47 -2.59 -13.46
N THR A 245 -4.47 -3.19 -12.83
CA THR A 245 -4.42 -4.64 -12.64
C THR A 245 -5.54 -5.07 -11.68
N PRO A 246 -6.50 -5.91 -12.12
CA PRO A 246 -7.51 -6.44 -11.20
C PRO A 246 -6.83 -7.24 -10.09
N HIS A 247 -7.18 -6.97 -8.85
CA HIS A 247 -6.54 -7.58 -7.70
C HIS A 247 -7.50 -7.64 -6.51
N TYR A 248 -7.11 -8.43 -5.50
CA TYR A 248 -7.72 -8.43 -4.18
C TYR A 248 -6.78 -9.17 -3.21
N ASN A 249 -7.14 -9.21 -1.93
CA ASN A 249 -6.38 -9.98 -0.95
C ASN A 249 -7.18 -11.15 -0.37
N VAL A 250 -6.47 -12.20 0.03
CA VAL A 250 -7.03 -13.39 0.69
C VAL A 250 -6.33 -13.63 2.04
N PRO A 251 -7.06 -14.16 3.05
CA PRO A 251 -6.46 -14.55 4.32
C PRO A 251 -5.58 -15.81 4.18
N PRO A 252 -4.61 -16.02 5.09
CA PRO A 252 -3.85 -17.25 5.15
C PRO A 252 -4.70 -18.45 5.56
N THR A 253 -4.47 -19.57 4.87
CA THR A 253 -4.94 -20.92 5.20
C THR A 253 -3.81 -21.87 5.59
N GLY A 254 -2.55 -21.46 5.36
CA GLY A 254 -1.33 -22.16 5.75
C GLY A 254 -0.95 -21.93 7.21
N GLU A 255 0.36 -21.90 7.49
CA GLU A 255 0.91 -21.78 8.85
C GLU A 255 1.51 -20.40 9.13
N ASN A 256 1.83 -19.60 8.10
CA ASN A 256 2.49 -18.31 8.29
C ASN A 256 1.47 -17.19 8.47
N ASP A 257 1.77 -16.29 9.41
CA ASP A 257 1.09 -15.00 9.48
C ASP A 257 1.51 -14.12 8.31
N ARG A 258 0.55 -13.39 7.76
CA ARG A 258 0.84 -12.35 6.78
C ARG A 258 1.11 -11.04 7.49
N LEU A 259 2.28 -10.46 7.23
CA LEU A 259 2.64 -9.10 7.66
C LEU A 259 3.08 -8.30 6.43
N ALA A 260 2.38 -7.20 6.15
CA ALA A 260 2.72 -6.33 5.03
C ALA A 260 2.52 -4.85 5.36
N VAL A 261 3.31 -4.02 4.69
CA VAL A 261 3.21 -2.55 4.76
C VAL A 261 2.95 -2.02 3.36
N TYR A 262 1.86 -1.29 3.18
CA TYR A 262 1.55 -0.67 1.89
C TYR A 262 2.46 0.54 1.66
N THR A 263 3.10 0.58 0.49
CA THR A 263 4.09 1.59 0.11
C THR A 263 3.90 1.95 -1.37
N CYS A 264 3.15 3.01 -1.63
CA CYS A 264 2.91 3.53 -2.97
C CYS A 264 3.65 4.86 -3.13
N TYR A 265 4.26 5.11 -4.28
CA TYR A 265 5.04 6.31 -4.54
C TYR A 265 4.58 7.00 -5.82
N MET A 266 4.84 8.29 -5.91
CA MET A 266 4.50 9.12 -7.06
C MET A 266 5.57 10.20 -7.24
N PRO A 267 5.90 10.61 -8.48
CA PRO A 267 6.72 11.78 -8.72
C PRO A 267 6.13 13.03 -8.07
N VAL A 268 6.98 13.86 -7.47
CA VAL A 268 6.57 15.17 -6.95
C VAL A 268 5.96 16.03 -8.06
N ALA A 269 6.45 15.88 -9.30
CA ALA A 269 5.96 16.59 -10.47
C ALA A 269 4.49 16.30 -10.81
N ASP A 270 3.95 15.15 -10.34
CA ASP A 270 2.55 14.76 -10.54
C ASP A 270 1.63 15.29 -9.41
N ALA A 271 2.18 15.92 -8.36
CA ALA A 271 1.43 16.50 -7.25
C ALA A 271 1.30 18.02 -7.38
N SER A 272 0.11 18.54 -7.09
CA SER A 272 -0.11 19.98 -6.99
C SER A 272 0.46 20.55 -5.68
N GLN A 273 0.64 21.87 -5.60
CA GLN A 273 1.04 22.50 -4.32
C GLN A 273 -0.03 22.33 -3.24
N GLU A 274 -1.31 22.32 -3.61
CA GLU A 274 -2.42 22.02 -2.71
C GLU A 274 -2.32 20.60 -2.15
N ASP A 275 -1.97 19.61 -2.98
CA ASP A 275 -1.72 18.24 -2.55
C ASP A 275 -0.58 18.17 -1.52
N LEU A 276 0.54 18.85 -1.80
CA LEU A 276 1.70 18.85 -0.89
C LEU A 276 1.38 19.52 0.46
N VAL A 277 0.62 20.62 0.46
CA VAL A 277 0.17 21.29 1.69
C VAL A 277 -0.78 20.39 2.49
N ARG A 278 -1.78 19.78 1.83
CA ARG A 278 -2.68 18.80 2.47
C ARG A 278 -1.91 17.60 3.03
N LYS A 279 -0.92 17.11 2.29
CA LYS A 279 -0.05 16.02 2.72
C LYS A 279 0.81 16.40 3.93
N LYS A 280 1.36 17.61 3.97
CA LYS A 280 2.04 18.16 5.15
C LYS A 280 1.14 18.14 6.36
N GLU A 281 -0.11 18.61 6.23
CA GLU A 281 -1.06 18.57 7.34
C GLU A 281 -1.35 17.14 7.81
N ALA A 282 -1.54 16.20 6.88
CA ALA A 282 -1.73 14.79 7.23
C ALA A 282 -0.53 14.25 8.00
N PHE A 283 0.70 14.57 7.57
CA PHE A 283 1.92 14.17 8.27
C PHE A 283 2.02 14.77 9.68
N GLU A 284 1.78 16.08 9.82
CA GLU A 284 1.84 16.79 11.10
C GLU A 284 0.80 16.26 12.10
N LYS A 285 -0.40 15.92 11.61
CA LYS A 285 -1.49 15.33 12.40
C LYS A 285 -1.39 13.80 12.54
N ARG A 286 -0.35 13.17 11.96
CA ARG A 286 -0.14 11.71 11.92
C ARG A 286 -1.28 10.92 11.29
N LEU A 287 -2.05 11.53 10.38
CA LEU A 287 -3.19 10.90 9.73
C LEU A 287 -2.76 10.05 8.55
N GLY A 288 -3.34 8.85 8.45
CA GLY A 288 -3.17 8.00 7.28
C GLY A 288 -3.80 8.59 6.02
N THR A 289 -3.36 8.10 4.87
CA THR A 289 -3.97 8.34 3.56
C THR A 289 -4.36 7.00 2.95
N THR A 290 -5.03 7.03 1.80
CA THR A 290 -5.09 5.84 0.93
C THR A 290 -3.74 5.62 0.22
N HIS A 291 -3.70 4.66 -0.70
CA HIS A 291 -2.53 4.41 -1.55
C HIS A 291 -2.12 5.62 -2.40
N TRP A 292 -2.98 6.62 -2.62
CA TRP A 292 -2.64 7.81 -3.40
C TRP A 292 -1.58 8.68 -2.69
N PRO A 293 -0.33 8.78 -3.22
CA PRO A 293 0.76 9.42 -2.48
C PRO A 293 0.61 10.92 -2.27
N ASN A 294 -0.16 11.59 -3.14
CA ASN A 294 -0.53 13.00 -3.06
C ASN A 294 -1.57 13.31 -1.96
N ALA A 295 -1.94 12.33 -1.13
CA ALA A 295 -2.91 12.49 -0.04
C ALA A 295 -4.31 12.92 -0.54
N GLN A 296 -4.73 12.44 -1.71
CA GLN A 296 -6.07 12.70 -2.26
C GLN A 296 -7.20 12.41 -1.27
N HIS A 297 -7.03 11.39 -0.43
CA HIS A 297 -7.93 11.05 0.65
C HIS A 297 -7.14 10.87 1.95
N VAL A 298 -7.49 11.65 2.96
CA VAL A 298 -6.88 11.63 4.29
C VAL A 298 -7.88 11.03 5.28
N ALA A 299 -7.41 10.15 6.15
CA ALA A 299 -8.23 9.58 7.21
C ALA A 299 -8.75 10.70 8.13
N PRO A 300 -10.03 10.68 8.53
CA PRO A 300 -10.58 11.73 9.37
C PRO A 300 -10.05 11.69 10.80
N THR A 301 -9.59 10.51 11.26
CA THR A 301 -9.10 10.31 12.62
C THR A 301 -8.26 9.04 12.70
N ASN A 302 -7.38 8.98 13.70
CA ASN A 302 -6.68 7.78 14.13
C ASN A 302 -7.41 7.03 15.26
N ILE A 303 -8.55 7.52 15.73
CA ILE A 303 -9.33 6.86 16.78
C ILE A 303 -10.03 5.62 16.20
N ALA A 304 -9.52 4.44 16.57
CA ALA A 304 -10.13 3.18 16.21
C ALA A 304 -11.45 2.97 16.97
N MET A 305 -12.45 2.41 16.30
CA MET A 305 -13.74 2.07 16.89
C MET A 305 -13.85 0.55 17.12
N ARG A 306 -14.39 0.14 18.27
CA ARG A 306 -14.70 -1.25 18.62
C ARG A 306 -16.13 -1.30 19.14
N ASP A 307 -16.98 -2.09 18.48
CA ASP A 307 -18.38 -2.30 18.87
C ASP A 307 -19.17 -0.99 19.03
N GLY A 308 -18.94 -0.03 18.12
CA GLY A 308 -19.64 1.25 18.08
C GLY A 308 -19.09 2.34 19.02
N ALA A 309 -18.08 2.03 19.84
CA ALA A 309 -17.43 2.99 20.73
C ALA A 309 -15.92 3.13 20.42
N PRO A 310 -15.27 4.23 20.83
CA PRO A 310 -13.81 4.33 20.74
C PRO A 310 -13.13 3.15 21.44
N CYS A 311 -12.17 2.52 20.78
CA CYS A 311 -11.38 1.45 21.36
C CYS A 311 -10.68 1.97 22.63
N PRO A 312 -10.68 1.23 23.75
CA PRO A 312 -9.98 1.66 24.97
C PRO A 312 -8.48 1.85 24.82
N LYS A 313 -7.89 1.30 23.74
CA LYS A 313 -6.48 1.43 23.38
C LYS A 313 -6.26 2.36 22.18
N ALA A 314 -7.28 3.12 21.77
CA ALA A 314 -7.17 4.10 20.70
C ALA A 314 -6.13 5.16 21.05
N ARG A 315 -5.43 5.63 20.02
CA ARG A 315 -4.41 6.68 20.12
C ARG A 315 -4.44 7.51 18.84
N GLU A 316 -4.09 8.79 18.95
CA GLU A 316 -4.04 9.69 17.80
C GLU A 316 -2.68 9.74 17.11
N VAL A 317 -1.64 9.25 17.79
CA VAL A 317 -0.23 9.31 17.38
C VAL A 317 0.41 7.92 17.49
N PRO A 318 1.51 7.64 16.76
CA PRO A 318 2.25 6.38 16.88
C PRO A 318 2.81 6.15 18.30
N VAL A 319 3.19 4.91 18.64
CA VAL A 319 3.97 4.62 19.87
C VAL A 319 5.32 5.32 19.78
N GLU A 320 5.99 5.16 18.65
CA GLU A 320 7.30 5.72 18.40
C GLU A 320 7.25 6.61 17.15
N ASP A 321 7.48 7.91 17.37
CA ASP A 321 7.59 8.87 16.28
C ASP A 321 8.77 8.51 15.35
N PRO A 322 8.63 8.76 14.04
CA PRO A 322 9.66 8.39 13.09
C PRO A 322 10.87 9.32 13.18
N VAL A 323 12.06 8.74 13.12
CA VAL A 323 13.33 9.47 12.97
C VAL A 323 13.74 9.42 11.50
N LEU A 324 13.37 10.46 10.75
CA LEU A 324 13.54 10.48 9.29
C LEU A 324 14.98 10.86 8.91
N SER A 325 15.58 10.06 8.02
CA SER A 325 16.73 10.50 7.24
C SER A 325 16.33 11.63 6.29
N GLU A 326 17.31 12.34 5.71
CA GLU A 326 17.02 13.36 4.71
C GLU A 326 16.23 12.77 3.52
N HIS A 327 16.61 11.57 3.08
CA HIS A 327 15.92 10.86 2.02
C HIS A 327 14.46 10.54 2.38
N ALA A 328 14.23 9.99 3.57
CA ALA A 328 12.86 9.69 4.03
C ALA A 328 12.04 10.96 4.28
N PHE A 329 12.67 12.07 4.69
CA PHE A 329 11.98 13.35 4.84
C PHE A 329 11.52 13.93 3.50
N ARG A 330 12.28 13.74 2.41
CA ARG A 330 11.82 14.13 1.06
C ARG A 330 10.53 13.42 0.65
N LEU A 331 10.37 12.14 1.01
CA LEU A 331 9.16 11.36 0.71
C LEU A 331 7.89 11.93 1.34
N THR A 332 8.00 12.78 2.36
CA THR A 332 6.85 13.48 2.96
C THR A 332 6.20 14.50 2.01
N GLY A 333 6.92 14.97 1.00
CA GLY A 333 6.50 16.07 0.12
C GLY A 333 6.76 17.47 0.69
N ILE A 334 7.04 17.60 1.99
CA ILE A 334 7.21 18.91 2.66
C ILE A 334 8.35 19.74 2.05
N PRO A 335 9.55 19.18 1.73
CA PRO A 335 10.63 19.95 1.12
C PRO A 335 10.32 20.54 -0.27
N TYR A 336 9.24 20.10 -0.92
CA TYR A 336 8.85 20.52 -2.27
C TYR A 336 7.73 21.57 -2.27
N ILE A 337 7.28 22.01 -1.09
CA ILE A 337 6.31 23.10 -0.94
C ILE A 337 7.02 24.41 -1.24
N LYS A 338 6.48 25.16 -2.20
CA LYS A 338 6.97 26.50 -2.54
C LYS A 338 6.61 27.46 -1.40
N GLN A 339 7.59 28.24 -0.95
CA GLN A 339 7.32 29.33 -0.02
C GLN A 339 6.39 30.35 -0.70
N GLU A 340 5.38 30.83 0.03
CA GLU A 340 4.57 31.96 -0.44
C GLU A 340 5.50 33.18 -0.62
N ALA A 341 5.39 33.83 -1.78
CA ALA A 341 6.23 34.97 -2.17
C ALA A 341 5.85 36.26 -1.43
#